data_AF-A0A7W2M0N1-F1
#
_entry.id   AF-A0A7W2M0N1-F1
#
_cell.length_a   1.000
_cell.length_b   1.000
_cell.length_c   1.000
_cell.angle_alpha   90.00
_cell.angle_beta   90.00
_cell.angle_gamma   90.00
#
_symmetry.space_group_name_H-M   'P 1'
#
loop_
_entity.id
_entity.type
_entity.pdbx_description
1 polymer ?
#
loop_
_entity_poly.entity_id
_entity_poly.type
_entity_poly.pdbx_seq_one_letter_code
_entity_poly.pdbx_strand_id
1 'polypeptide(L)' 'MTKDPVLLEVLYEAFKSPFKIQSDFARFEAQAVASLASLGLLSTLEGHGQYGRKWRVTGTGLDLLRENDYL' A
#
# COMPACT_ATOMS: atom_id res chain seq x y z
N MET A 1 1.28 14.66 7.48
CA MET A 1 1.01 13.44 6.68
C MET A 1 2.13 13.30 5.65
N THR A 2 2.63 12.10 5.40
CA THR A 2 3.92 11.83 4.74
C THR A 2 3.92 12.32 3.28
N LYS A 3 4.85 13.21 2.92
CA LYS A 3 5.11 13.68 1.54
C LYS A 3 6.28 12.94 0.90
N ASP A 4 6.57 11.73 1.38
CA ASP A 4 7.67 10.93 0.87
C ASP A 4 7.27 10.36 -0.50
N PRO A 5 7.97 10.75 -1.59
CA PRO A 5 7.59 10.34 -2.93
C PRO A 5 7.65 8.82 -3.10
N VAL A 6 8.58 8.13 -2.45
CA VAL A 6 8.71 6.66 -2.54
C VAL A 6 7.49 5.99 -1.91
N LEU A 7 7.02 6.49 -0.77
CA LEU A 7 5.82 5.94 -0.13
C LEU A 7 4.57 6.14 -0.98
N LEU A 8 4.43 7.32 -1.60
CA LEU A 8 3.29 7.62 -2.48
C LEU A 8 3.32 6.76 -3.75
N GLU A 9 4.50 6.56 -4.35
CA GLU A 9 4.66 5.67 -5.51
C GLU A 9 4.31 4.22 -5.18
N VAL A 10 4.83 3.66 -4.09
CA VAL A 10 4.52 2.28 -3.68
C VAL A 10 3.04 2.10 -3.34
N LEU A 11 2.43 3.10 -2.68
CA LEU A 11 1.00 3.10 -2.38
C LEU A 11 0.16 3.16 -3.67
N TYR A 12 0.56 3.98 -4.63
CA TYR A 12 -0.12 4.11 -5.92
C TYR A 12 0.03 2.85 -6.77
N GLU A 13 1.19 2.18 -6.74
CA GLU A 13 1.35 0.87 -7.39
C GLU A 13 0.40 -0.17 -6.80
N ALA A 14 0.25 -0.21 -5.47
CA ALA A 14 -0.70 -1.11 -4.81
C ALA A 14 -2.16 -0.81 -5.18
N PHE A 15 -2.49 0.47 -5.41
CA PHE A 15 -3.81 0.87 -5.91
C PHE A 15 -4.05 0.39 -7.35
N LYS A 16 -3.11 0.67 -8.27
CA LYS A 16 -3.23 0.28 -9.68
C LYS A 16 -3.29 -1.23 -9.87
N SER A 17 -2.40 -1.95 -9.19
CA SER A 17 -2.25 -3.40 -9.34
C SER A 17 -1.78 -4.02 -8.03
N PRO A 18 -2.70 -4.51 -7.18
CA PRO A 18 -2.36 -5.23 -5.96
C PRO A 18 -1.35 -6.35 -6.20
N PHE A 19 -0.17 -6.22 -5.60
CA PHE A 19 0.99 -7.09 -5.82
C PHE A 19 1.16 -8.12 -4.69
N LYS A 20 1.83 -9.25 -4.98
CA LYS A 20 2.02 -10.34 -4.01
C LYS A 20 2.92 -9.88 -2.85
N ILE A 21 2.63 -10.37 -1.64
CA ILE A 21 3.40 -10.03 -0.42
C ILE A 21 4.90 -10.29 -0.58
N GLN A 22 5.25 -11.35 -1.30
CA GLN A 22 6.62 -11.78 -1.55
C GLN A 22 6.98 -11.63 -3.05
N SER A 23 6.44 -10.62 -3.72
CA SER A 23 6.89 -10.26 -5.07
C SER A 23 8.27 -9.60 -5.01
N ASP A 24 9.00 -9.59 -6.12
CA ASP A 24 10.30 -8.93 -6.18
C ASP A 24 10.18 -7.43 -5.91
N PHE A 25 9.09 -6.81 -6.37
CA PHE A 25 8.73 -5.43 -6.02
C PHE A 25 8.59 -5.24 -4.51
N ALA A 26 7.81 -6.10 -3.83
CA ALA A 26 7.64 -6.01 -2.37
C ALA A 26 8.95 -6.26 -1.59
N ARG A 27 9.89 -7.05 -2.14
CA ARG A 27 11.20 -7.27 -1.53
C ARG A 27 12.12 -6.06 -1.72
N PHE A 28 12.09 -5.47 -2.92
CA PHE A 28 12.88 -4.28 -3.24
C PHE A 28 12.41 -3.08 -2.41
N GLU A 29 11.10 -2.86 -2.33
CA GLU A 29 10.46 -1.77 -1.59
C GLU A 29 10.08 -2.13 -0.14
N ALA A 30 10.75 -3.11 0.46
CA ALA A 30 10.33 -3.71 1.73
C ALA A 30 10.11 -2.68 2.86
N GLN A 31 10.98 -1.66 2.93
CA GLN A 31 10.86 -0.60 3.93
C GLN A 31 9.62 0.28 3.70
N ALA A 32 9.34 0.65 2.46
CA ALA A 32 8.18 1.46 2.10
C ALA A 32 6.88 0.69 2.36
N VAL A 33 6.82 -0.57 1.93
CA VAL A 33 5.68 -1.46 2.18
C VAL A 33 5.41 -1.63 3.68
N ALA A 34 6.45 -1.87 4.48
CA ALA A 34 6.31 -2.02 5.94
C ALA A 34 5.83 -0.72 6.60
N SER A 35 6.33 0.43 6.12
CA SER A 35 5.93 1.75 6.63
C SER A 35 4.47 2.04 6.33
N LEU A 36 4.03 1.84 5.08
CA LEU A 36 2.65 2.02 4.66
C LEU A 36 1.69 1.08 5.40
N ALA A 37 2.08 -0.18 5.61
CA ALA A 37 1.29 -1.14 6.40
C ALA A 37 1.16 -0.71 7.86
N SER A 38 2.25 -0.22 8.47
CA SER A 38 2.27 0.27 9.85
C SER A 38 1.41 1.53 10.04
N LEU A 39 1.29 2.35 8.98
CA LEU A 39 0.41 3.52 8.92
C LEU A 39 -1.06 3.14 8.62
N GLY A 40 -1.36 1.88 8.35
CA GLY A 40 -2.70 1.42 7.98
C GLY A 40 -3.14 1.82 6.56
N LEU A 41 -2.19 2.20 5.71
CA LEU A 41 -2.43 2.62 4.31
C LEU A 41 -2.41 1.43 3.34
N LEU A 42 -1.66 0.38 3.71
CA LEU A 42 -1.67 -0.93 3.05
C LEU A 42 -2.17 -2.01 4.01
N SER A 43 -2.84 -3.02 3.46
CA SER A 43 -3.25 -4.20 4.21
C SER A 43 -3.33 -5.43 3.30
N THR A 44 -3.29 -6.61 3.92
CA THR A 44 -3.60 -7.89 3.29
C THR A 44 -5.00 -8.38 3.69
N LEU A 45 -5.72 -7.64 4.53
CA LEU A 45 -7.07 -7.98 4.97
C LEU A 45 -8.05 -7.86 3.78
N GLU A 46 -8.72 -8.97 3.43
CA GLU A 46 -9.71 -9.04 2.35
C GLU A 46 -11.15 -9.17 2.87
N GLY A 47 -11.31 -9.51 4.15
CA GLY A 47 -12.61 -9.67 4.81
C GLY A 47 -12.41 -9.92 6.31
N HIS A 48 -13.50 -10.19 7.04
CA HIS A 48 -13.43 -10.42 8.50
C HIS A 48 -12.48 -11.58 8.86
N GLY A 49 -11.30 -11.23 9.39
CA GLY A 49 -10.26 -12.18 9.78
C GLY A 49 -9.59 -12.93 8.62
N GLN A 50 -9.88 -12.55 7.37
CA GLN A 50 -9.33 -13.20 6.18
C GLN A 50 -8.21 -12.35 5.59
N TYR A 51 -7.01 -12.93 5.53
CA TYR A 51 -5.83 -12.30 4.98
C TYR A 51 -5.46 -12.95 3.65
N GLY A 52 -5.39 -12.14 2.61
CA GLY A 52 -4.97 -12.53 1.28
C GLY A 52 -3.45 -12.59 1.14
N ARG A 53 -3.00 -12.86 -0.10
CA ARG A 53 -1.58 -12.97 -0.45
C ARG A 53 -1.03 -11.74 -1.18
N LYS A 54 -1.80 -10.65 -1.19
CA LYS A 54 -1.48 -9.42 -1.90
C LYS A 54 -1.58 -8.21 -0.98
N TRP A 55 -0.70 -7.24 -1.20
CA TRP A 55 -0.83 -5.91 -0.63
C TRP A 55 -1.92 -5.15 -1.37
N ARG A 56 -2.81 -4.52 -0.60
CA ARG A 56 -3.95 -3.74 -1.10
C ARG A 56 -3.98 -2.41 -0.39
N VAL A 57 -4.38 -1.37 -1.12
CA VAL A 57 -4.66 -0.06 -0.54
C VAL A 57 -5.88 -0.15 0.37
N THR A 58 -5.83 0.51 1.53
CA THR A 58 -6.98 0.64 2.44
C THR A 58 -7.82 1.86 2.07
N GLY A 59 -8.96 2.06 2.74
CA GLY A 59 -9.73 3.32 2.62
C GLY A 59 -8.88 4.54 2.96
N THR A 60 -8.15 4.51 4.08
CA THR A 60 -7.22 5.57 4.47
C THR A 60 -6.11 5.78 3.45
N GLY A 61 -5.60 4.70 2.82
CA GLY A 61 -4.64 4.80 1.73
C GLY A 61 -5.19 5.49 0.48
N LEU A 62 -6.45 5.24 0.12
CA LEU A 62 -7.13 5.92 -0.99
C LEU A 62 -7.29 7.42 -0.72
N ASP A 63 -7.67 7.78 0.51
CA ASP A 63 -7.82 9.18 0.89
C ASP A 63 -6.48 9.92 0.78
N LEU A 64 -5.39 9.30 1.25
CA LEU A 64 -4.05 9.85 1.07
C LEU A 64 -3.67 10.05 -0.40
N LEU A 65 -4.01 9.12 -1.29
CA LEU A 65 -3.74 9.26 -2.72
C LEU A 65 -4.53 10.43 -3.35
N ARG A 66 -5.80 10.61 -2.97
CA ARG A 66 -6.63 11.76 -3.43
C ARG A 66 -6.04 13.08 -2.97
N GLU A 67 -5.60 13.17 -1.72
CA GLU A 67 -5.00 14.38 -1.17
C GLU A 67 -3.66 14.77 -1.82
N ASN A 68 -3.02 13.84 -2.53
CA ASN A 68 -1.76 14.07 -3.25
C ASN A 68 -1.93 14.00 -4.78
N ASP A 69 -3.16 14.18 -5.28
CA ASP A 69 -3.48 14.27 -6.72
C ASP A 69 -3.13 13.02 -7.56
N TYR A 70 -3.12 11.83 -6.94
CA TYR A 70 -2.96 10.56 -7.66
C TYR A 70 -4.27 9.98 -8.20
N LEU A 71 -5.43 10.53 -7.79
CA LEU A 71 -6.79 10.03 -8.07
C LEU A 71 -7.76 11.18 -8.35
#